data_AF-A0A6A6TJL1-F1
#
_entry.id   AF-A0A6A6TJL1-F1
#
_cell.length_a   1.000
_cell.length_b   1.000
_cell.length_c   1.000
_cell.angle_alpha   90.00
_cell.angle_beta   90.00
_cell.angle_gamma   90.00
#
_symmetry.space_group_name_H-M   'P 1'
#
loop_
_entity.id
_entity.type
_entity.pdbx_description
1 polymer ?
#
loop_
_entity_poly.entity_id
_entity_poly.type
_entity_poly.pdbx_seq_one_letter_code
_entity_poly.pdbx_strand_id
1 'polypeptide(L)'
;MFSFDAQNTFASRCTIAFELNTNTSLWSPWKLWGVPPFVFNVSHIDPTMNKDTDTWNNRPAVGDWVATIEVGFDGVHEVNSSDVPCVKGDVDQYIAYPADVERDFGLTWYQVLEPYHGLFLDAYVE
;
A
#
# COMPACT_ATOMS: atom_id res chain seq x y z
N MET A 1 -1.05 6.67 -1.42
CA MET A 1 -2.24 6.15 -2.12
C MET A 1 -1.75 5.36 -3.30
N PHE A 2 -2.44 4.28 -3.62
CA PHE A 2 -1.99 3.23 -4.53
C PHE A 2 -3.19 2.85 -5.39
N SER A 3 -2.99 2.83 -6.70
CA SER A 3 -4.01 2.45 -7.66
C SER A 3 -3.50 1.22 -8.37
N PHE A 4 -4.27 0.14 -8.31
CA PHE A 4 -3.96 -1.10 -9.00
C PHE A 4 -4.92 -1.24 -10.17
N ASP A 5 -4.37 -1.29 -11.38
CA ASP A 5 -5.11 -1.80 -12.52
C ASP A 5 -5.29 -3.30 -12.30
N ALA A 6 -6.52 -3.70 -11.98
CA ALA A 6 -6.75 -5.09 -11.68
C ALA A 6 -6.55 -5.94 -12.94
N GLN A 7 -5.55 -6.80 -12.90
CA GLN A 7 -5.25 -7.68 -14.03
C GLN A 7 -6.44 -8.60 -14.29
N ASN A 8 -6.76 -8.84 -15.56
CA ASN A 8 -7.82 -9.76 -15.97
C ASN A 8 -7.42 -11.21 -15.64
N THR A 9 -7.54 -11.57 -14.37
CA THR A 9 -7.12 -12.85 -13.80
C THR A 9 -8.34 -13.67 -13.41
N PHE A 10 -8.15 -14.99 -13.29
CA PHE A 10 -9.17 -15.89 -12.75
C PHE A 10 -9.27 -15.82 -11.22
N ALA A 11 -8.44 -14.99 -10.56
CA ALA A 11 -8.46 -14.82 -9.11
C ALA A 11 -9.79 -14.22 -8.63
N SER A 12 -10.26 -14.69 -7.48
CA SER A 12 -11.43 -14.17 -6.76
C SER A 12 -11.03 -13.42 -5.48
N ARG A 13 -9.85 -13.73 -4.94
CA ARG A 13 -9.37 -13.28 -3.63
C ARG A 13 -8.01 -12.61 -3.77
N CYS A 14 -7.90 -11.40 -3.27
CA CYS A 14 -6.70 -10.59 -3.30
C CYS A 14 -6.28 -10.21 -1.87
N THR A 15 -4.98 -10.04 -1.63
CA THR A 15 -4.46 -9.50 -0.38
C THR A 15 -3.41 -8.44 -0.64
N ILE A 16 -3.34 -7.43 0.23
CA ILE A 16 -2.26 -6.45 0.18
C ILE A 16 -0.99 -7.07 0.74
N ALA A 17 0.11 -6.96 0.00
CA ALA A 17 1.45 -7.29 0.47
C ALA A 17 2.32 -6.03 0.43
N PHE A 18 3.33 -5.98 1.30
CA PHE A 18 4.28 -4.86 1.36
C PHE A 18 5.69 -5.36 1.61
N GLU A 19 6.62 -4.92 0.77
CA GLU A 19 8.05 -5.23 0.94
C GLU A 19 8.89 -3.95 0.91
N LEU A 20 9.88 -3.88 1.81
CA LEU A 20 10.95 -2.89 1.76
C LEU A 20 12.29 -3.60 1.62
N ASN A 21 12.84 -3.58 0.42
CA ASN A 21 14.24 -3.91 0.22
C ASN A 21 15.16 -2.90 0.95
N THR A 22 15.87 -3.36 1.97
CA THR A 22 16.84 -2.57 2.74
C THR A 22 18.27 -2.66 2.21
N ASN A 23 18.51 -3.44 1.14
CA ASN A 23 19.81 -3.54 0.51
C ASN A 23 20.14 -2.26 -0.28
N THR A 24 21.06 -1.47 0.28
CA THR A 24 21.50 -0.18 -0.28
C THR A 24 22.21 -0.29 -1.63
N SER A 25 22.64 -1.49 -2.04
CA SER A 25 23.29 -1.71 -3.35
C SER A 25 22.31 -1.84 -4.52
N LEU A 26 21.02 -2.06 -4.24
CA LEU A 26 20.00 -2.39 -5.25
C LEU A 26 19.13 -1.18 -5.66
N TRP A 27 19.64 0.05 -5.48
CA TRP A 27 19.01 1.30 -5.95
C TRP A 27 17.52 1.44 -5.63
N SER A 28 17.08 0.94 -4.47
CA SER A 28 15.70 1.02 -3.98
C SER A 28 15.62 1.99 -2.79
N PRO A 29 15.70 3.32 -3.02
CA PRO A 29 15.77 4.28 -1.93
C PRO A 29 14.43 4.36 -1.18
N TRP A 30 14.53 4.34 0.14
CA TRP A 30 13.43 4.60 1.04
C TRP A 30 13.91 5.47 2.21
N LYS A 31 12.97 6.14 2.87
CA LYS A 31 13.21 7.00 4.02
C LYS A 31 12.07 6.87 5.01
N LEU A 32 12.42 6.56 6.25
CA LEU A 32 11.53 6.59 7.40
C LEU A 32 11.95 7.74 8.32
N TRP A 33 10.97 8.44 8.89
CA TRP A 33 11.21 9.53 9.83
C TRP A 33 10.09 9.58 10.88
N GLY A 34 10.38 10.19 12.03
CA GLY A 34 9.48 10.25 13.18
C GLY A 34 9.97 9.37 14.34
N VAL A 35 9.08 9.07 15.29
CA VAL A 35 9.37 8.24 16.46
C VAL A 35 8.57 6.94 16.36
N PRO A 36 9.16 5.75 16.62
CA PRO A 36 8.44 4.47 16.59
C PRO A 36 7.34 4.38 17.67
N PRO A 37 6.35 3.47 17.50
CA PRO A 37 6.22 2.47 16.43
C PRO A 37 5.70 3.08 15.11
N PHE A 38 6.11 2.57 13.96
CA PHE A 38 5.70 3.12 12.65
C PHE A 38 4.66 2.20 12.02
N VAL A 39 3.39 2.42 12.37
CA VAL A 39 2.28 1.54 11.99
C VAL A 39 1.33 2.28 11.05
N PHE A 40 1.13 1.72 9.86
CA PHE A 40 0.23 2.25 8.85
C PHE A 40 -1.00 1.35 8.72
N ASN A 41 -2.18 1.95 8.61
CA ASN A 41 -3.35 1.26 8.10
C ASN A 41 -3.46 1.50 6.60
N VAL A 42 -3.88 0.48 5.88
CA VAL A 42 -4.28 0.53 4.49
C VAL A 42 -5.78 0.30 4.43
N SER A 43 -6.47 1.18 3.74
CA SER A 43 -7.91 1.08 3.52
C SER A 43 -8.24 1.25 2.05
N HIS A 44 -9.34 0.66 1.64
CA HIS A 44 -9.99 0.94 0.38
C HIS A 44 -10.42 2.40 0.33
N ILE A 45 -10.47 2.98 -0.86
CA ILE A 45 -11.11 4.28 -1.09
C ILE A 45 -12.06 4.15 -2.26
N ASP A 46 -13.20 4.83 -2.18
CA ASP A 46 -14.12 4.91 -3.32
C ASP A 46 -13.33 5.47 -4.52
N PRO A 47 -13.34 4.76 -5.67
CA PRO A 47 -12.58 5.16 -6.85
C PRO A 47 -13.13 6.46 -7.40
N THR A 48 -12.56 7.54 -6.90
CA THR A 48 -12.85 8.93 -7.30
C THR A 48 -11.73 9.48 -8.15
N MET A 49 -10.62 8.75 -8.25
CA MET A 49 -9.40 9.25 -8.84
C MET A 49 -9.23 8.78 -10.27
N ASN A 50 -9.24 9.73 -11.18
CA ASN A 50 -8.76 9.54 -12.54
C ASN A 50 -7.22 9.67 -12.54
N LYS A 51 -6.56 8.55 -12.86
CA LYS A 51 -5.09 8.43 -12.96
C LYS A 51 -4.43 9.47 -13.87
N ASP A 52 -5.18 10.08 -14.79
CA ASP A 52 -4.67 11.00 -15.80
C ASP A 52 -4.95 12.49 -15.48
N THR A 53 -5.88 12.82 -14.57
CA THR A 53 -6.35 14.21 -14.40
C THR A 53 -6.38 14.74 -12.98
N ASP A 54 -6.34 13.90 -11.96
CA ASP A 54 -6.65 14.38 -10.60
C ASP A 54 -5.41 14.88 -9.86
N THR A 55 -5.49 16.12 -9.38
CA THR A 55 -4.51 16.74 -8.48
C THR A 55 -5.16 16.92 -7.12
N TRP A 56 -4.55 16.37 -6.07
CA TRP A 56 -5.18 16.28 -4.76
C TRP A 56 -4.93 17.53 -3.93
N ASN A 57 -6.02 18.24 -3.59
CA ASN A 57 -6.01 19.30 -2.58
C ASN A 57 -6.52 18.84 -1.20
N ASN A 58 -7.21 17.69 -1.10
CA ASN A 58 -7.78 17.14 0.15
C ASN A 58 -7.77 15.61 0.14
N ARG A 59 -7.45 14.94 1.25
CA ARG A 59 -7.46 13.47 1.38
C ARG A 59 -8.83 12.84 1.04
N PRO A 60 -8.90 11.71 0.31
CA PRO A 60 -10.17 11.03 0.03
C PRO A 60 -10.84 10.48 1.27
N ALA A 61 -12.15 10.25 1.19
CA ALA A 61 -12.86 9.47 2.18
C ALA A 61 -12.28 8.05 2.23
N VAL A 62 -12.03 7.58 3.46
CA VAL A 62 -11.46 6.26 3.71
C VAL A 62 -12.61 5.27 3.84
N GLY A 63 -12.59 4.21 3.03
CA GLY A 63 -13.53 3.09 3.09
C GLY A 63 -13.05 2.00 4.04
N ASP A 64 -13.28 0.75 3.67
CA ASP A 64 -13.00 -0.41 4.52
C ASP A 64 -11.50 -0.59 4.78
N TRP A 65 -11.16 -1.05 5.99
CA TRP A 65 -9.79 -1.47 6.33
C TRP A 65 -9.41 -2.74 5.57
N VAL A 66 -8.17 -2.81 5.08
CA VAL A 66 -7.68 -3.95 4.29
C VAL A 66 -6.33 -4.50 4.76
N ALA A 67 -5.48 -3.68 5.38
CA ALA A 67 -4.23 -4.15 5.96
C ALA A 67 -3.69 -3.20 7.03
N THR A 68 -2.81 -3.73 7.88
CA THR A 68 -1.95 -2.96 8.79
C THR A 68 -0.50 -3.37 8.54
N ILE A 69 0.38 -2.37 8.43
CA ILE A 69 1.80 -2.55 8.11
C ILE A 69 2.62 -1.89 9.22
N GLU A 70 3.51 -2.65 9.84
CA GLU A 70 4.52 -2.13 10.75
C GLU A 70 5.89 -2.12 10.07
N VAL A 71 6.58 -0.98 10.15
CA VAL A 71 7.95 -0.82 9.65
C VAL A 71 8.89 -0.35 10.76
N GLY A 72 10.17 -0.66 10.61
CA GLY A 72 11.27 -0.15 11.38
C GLY A 72 12.36 0.46 10.51
N PHE A 73 13.39 1.00 11.13
CA PHE A 73 14.58 1.49 10.42
C PHE A 73 15.40 0.38 9.75
N ASP A 74 15.08 -0.87 10.06
CA ASP A 74 15.67 -2.11 9.55
C ASP A 74 14.78 -2.85 8.54
N GLY A 75 13.59 -2.34 8.22
CA GLY A 75 12.72 -2.87 7.17
C GLY A 75 11.26 -3.04 7.59
N VAL A 76 10.56 -4.00 6.97
CA VAL A 76 9.19 -4.37 7.34
C VAL A 76 9.23 -5.32 8.53
N HIS A 77 8.44 -5.04 9.57
CA HIS A 77 8.30 -5.92 10.74
C HIS A 77 7.08 -6.82 10.63
N GLU A 78 5.94 -6.27 10.21
CA GLU A 78 4.69 -7.01 10.10
C GLU A 78 3.81 -6.47 8.97
N VAL A 79 3.09 -7.38 8.30
CA VAL A 79 1.99 -7.06 7.38
C VAL A 79 0.82 -7.97 7.74
N ASN A 80 -0.25 -7.38 8.27
CA ASN A 80 -1.49 -8.08 8.59
C ASN A 80 -2.57 -7.62 7.61
N SER A 81 -2.96 -8.48 6.69
CA SER A 81 -3.88 -8.15 5.59
C SER A 81 -5.12 -9.01 5.64
N SER A 82 -6.27 -8.43 5.29
CA SER A 82 -7.49 -9.16 5.02
C SER A 82 -7.63 -9.55 3.55
N ASP A 83 -8.43 -10.57 3.32
CA ASP A 83 -8.90 -10.91 1.99
C ASP A 83 -9.86 -9.84 1.48
N VAL A 84 -9.57 -9.32 0.28
CA VAL A 84 -10.43 -8.40 -0.46
C VAL A 84 -10.83 -9.01 -1.81
N PRO A 85 -11.99 -8.67 -2.38
CA PRO A 85 -12.35 -9.11 -3.71
C PRO A 85 -11.34 -8.61 -4.75
N CYS A 86 -10.87 -9.49 -5.63
CA CYS A 86 -10.13 -9.04 -6.81
C CYS A 86 -11.11 -8.38 -7.79
N VAL A 87 -11.15 -7.05 -7.80
CA VAL A 87 -11.97 -6.27 -8.75
C VAL A 87 -11.54 -6.64 -10.18
N LYS A 88 -12.47 -6.78 -11.15
CA LYS A 88 -12.12 -7.14 -12.54
C LYS A 88 -12.59 -6.07 -13.50
N GLY A 89 -11.67 -5.61 -14.35
CA GLY A 89 -11.99 -4.62 -15.39
C GLY A 89 -12.33 -3.22 -14.86
N ASP A 90 -12.02 -2.96 -13.59
CA ASP A 90 -12.14 -1.66 -12.94
C ASP A 90 -10.86 -1.36 -12.15
N VAL A 91 -10.70 -0.10 -11.72
CA VAL A 91 -9.53 0.36 -10.96
C VAL A 91 -9.79 0.17 -9.48
N ASP A 92 -8.84 -0.46 -8.80
CA ASP A 92 -8.91 -0.68 -7.36
C ASP A 92 -7.95 0.26 -6.63
N GLN A 93 -8.45 1.03 -5.65
CA GLN A 93 -7.71 2.14 -5.04
C GLN A 93 -7.63 2.02 -3.53
N TYR A 94 -6.43 2.30 -3.02
CA TYR A 94 -6.10 2.15 -1.60
C TYR A 94 -5.31 3.34 -1.09
N ILE A 95 -5.49 3.66 0.19
CA ILE A 95 -4.70 4.68 0.89
C ILE A 95 -4.01 4.07 2.12
N ALA A 96 -2.70 4.25 2.21
CA ALA A 96 -1.96 4.01 3.44
C ALA A 96 -1.88 5.32 4.25
N TYR A 97 -2.08 5.23 5.56
CA TYR A 97 -2.07 6.36 6.48
C TYR A 97 -1.62 5.90 7.88
N PRO A 98 -1.14 6.81 8.74
CA PRO A 98 -0.83 6.48 10.13
C PRO A 98 -2.01 5.78 10.83
N ALA A 99 -1.77 4.64 11.47
CA ALA A 99 -2.80 3.94 12.23
C ALA A 99 -3.31 4.78 13.40
N ASP A 100 -2.46 5.64 13.94
CA ASP A 100 -2.80 6.69 14.89
C ASP A 100 -2.64 8.05 14.20
N VAL A 101 -3.76 8.75 14.00
CA VAL A 101 -3.82 10.02 13.27
C VAL A 101 -3.18 11.20 14.03
N GLU A 102 -2.94 11.06 15.33
CA GLU A 102 -2.26 12.09 16.12
C GLU A 102 -0.73 12.01 16.00
N ARG A 103 -0.20 10.95 15.38
CA ARG A 103 1.23 10.69 15.31
C ARG A 103 1.84 11.23 14.02
N ASP A 104 2.95 11.91 14.19
CA ASP A 104 3.71 12.53 13.11
C ASP A 104 4.93 11.67 12.76
N PHE A 105 4.80 10.90 11.68
CA PHE A 105 5.86 10.09 11.08
C PHE A 105 5.54 9.86 9.61
N GLY A 106 6.52 9.36 8.87
CA GLY A 106 6.29 9.05 7.47
C GLY A 106 7.31 8.12 6.87
N LEU A 107 6.84 7.38 5.87
CA LEU A 107 7.62 6.49 5.04
C LEU A 107 7.52 6.97 3.59
N THR A 108 8.66 7.07 2.93
CA THR A 108 8.75 7.35 1.49
C THR A 108 9.58 6.25 0.86
N TRP A 109 9.15 5.74 -0.29
CA TRP A 109 9.86 4.74 -1.06
C TRP A 109 9.59 4.93 -2.56
N TYR A 110 10.38 4.27 -3.39
CA TYR A 110 10.14 4.19 -4.83
C TYR A 110 9.73 2.78 -5.20
N GLN A 111 8.63 2.63 -5.94
CA GLN A 111 8.16 1.30 -6.31
C GLN A 111 9.09 0.67 -7.35
N VAL A 112 9.63 -0.52 -7.04
CA VAL A 112 10.49 -1.31 -7.93
C VAL A 112 10.02 -2.77 -7.90
N LEU A 113 10.00 -3.43 -9.07
CA LEU A 113 9.55 -4.81 -9.21
C LEU A 113 10.65 -5.83 -8.90
N GLU A 114 11.92 -5.51 -9.18
CA GLU A 114 13.04 -6.43 -8.93
C GLU A 114 14.25 -5.71 -8.29
N PRO A 115 14.61 -6.05 -7.04
CA PRO A 115 13.79 -6.81 -6.09
C PRO A 115 12.50 -6.05 -5.74
N TYR A 116 11.49 -6.76 -5.26
CA TYR A 116 10.24 -6.15 -4.82
C TYR A 116 10.50 -5.08 -3.75
N HIS A 117 9.97 -3.88 -4.00
CA HIS A 117 10.03 -2.76 -3.09
C HIS A 117 8.76 -1.91 -3.26
N GLY A 118 7.80 -2.05 -2.34
CA GLY A 118 6.56 -1.30 -2.33
C GLY A 118 5.33 -2.13 -1.96
N LEU A 119 4.15 -1.62 -2.32
CA LEU A 119 2.86 -2.29 -2.12
C LEU A 119 2.50 -3.12 -3.34
N PHE A 120 1.96 -4.31 -3.08
CA PHE A 120 1.53 -5.27 -4.08
C PHE A 120 0.14 -5.79 -3.77
N LEU A 121 -0.53 -6.29 -4.80
CA LEU A 121 -1.80 -7.00 -4.68
C LEU A 121 -1.57 -8.44 -5.10
N ASP A 122 -1.51 -9.35 -4.12
CA ASP A 122 -1.36 -10.77 -4.36
C ASP A 122 -2.72 -11.37 -4.69
N ALA A 123 -2.81 -12.03 -5.85
CA ALA A 123 -4.07 -12.58 -6.37
C ALA A 123 -4.07 -14.12 -6.29
N TYR A 124 -5.12 -14.68 -5.70
CA TYR A 124 -5.28 -16.12 -5.49
C TYR A 124 -6.46 -16.66 -6.30
N VAL A 125 -6.21 -17.78 -6.98
CA VAL A 125 -7.22 -18.59 -7.65
C VAL A 125 -7.62 -19.72 -6.69
N GLU A 126 -8.92 -19.97 -6.55
CA GLU A 126 -9.44 -21.14 -5.84
C GLU A 126 -9.22 -22.45 -6.60
#